data_AF-A0A6N9NTA8-F1
#
_entry.id   AF-A0A6N9NTA8-F1
#
_cell.length_a   1.000
_cell.length_b   1.000
_cell.length_c   1.000
_cell.angle_alpha   90.00
_cell.angle_beta   90.00
_cell.angle_gamma   90.00
#
_symmetry.space_group_name_H-M   'P 1'
#
loop_
_entity.id
_entity.type
_entity.pdbx_description
1 polymer ?
#
loop_
_entity_poly.entity_id
_entity_poly.type
_entity_poly.pdbx_seq_one_letter_code
_entity_poly.pdbx_strand_id
1 'polypeptide(L)' 'MAEGKIVKVVKSGGVTMYFHDDYCRDKTPEEVKAILDRVAAIVYPALKSAHIRKGKAGPA' A
#
# COMPACT_ATOMS: atom_id res chain seq x y z
N MET A 1 20.72 10.63 11.30
CA MET A 1 19.32 10.29 11.00
C MET A 1 19.13 10.56 9.53
N ALA A 2 19.12 9.53 8.69
CA ALA A 2 18.87 9.75 7.27
C ALA A 2 17.36 10.04 7.15
N GLU A 3 16.96 11.28 6.86
CA GLU A 3 15.54 11.63 6.70
C GLU A 3 15.00 10.97 5.43
N GLY A 4 13.97 10.12 5.54
CA GLY A 4 13.34 9.46 4.39
C GLY A 4 12.87 10.43 3.33
N LYS A 5 12.79 9.98 2.07
CA LYS A 5 12.24 10.81 0.98
C LYS A 5 10.77 11.12 1.29
N ILE A 6 10.44 12.42 1.42
CA ILE A 6 9.05 12.85 1.55
C ILE A 6 8.33 12.57 0.23
N VAL A 7 7.30 11.73 0.28
CA VAL A 7 6.48 11.37 -0.88
C VAL A 7 5.14 12.08 -0.91
N LYS A 8 4.68 12.58 0.24
CA LYS A 8 3.42 13.34 0.32
C LYS A 8 3.43 14.29 1.50
N VAL A 9 2.86 15.48 1.29
CA VAL A 9 2.57 16.44 2.36
C VAL A 9 1.08 16.72 2.36
N VAL A 10 0.45 16.61 3.52
CA VAL A 10 -0.96 16.92 3.72
C VAL A 10 -1.08 18.03 4.75
N LYS A 11 -1.84 19.08 4.41
CA LYS A 11 -2.17 20.16 5.34
C LYS A 11 -3.64 20.05 5.72
N SER A 12 -3.94 20.08 7.02
CA SER A 12 -5.30 20.06 7.55
C SER A 12 -5.39 21.03 8.73
N GLY A 13 -6.11 22.14 8.54
CA GLY A 13 -6.13 23.24 9.49
C GLY A 13 -4.72 23.78 9.76
N GLY A 14 -4.33 23.81 11.05
CA GLY A 14 -2.99 24.21 11.50
C GLY A 14 -1.94 23.10 11.51
N VAL A 15 -2.27 21.89 11.07
CA VAL A 15 -1.38 20.71 11.12
C VAL A 15 -0.82 20.42 9.72
N THR A 16 0.48 20.13 9.65
CA THR A 16 1.15 19.61 8.46
C THR A 16 1.67 18.20 8.72
N MET A 17 1.25 17.24 7.91
CA MET A 17 1.63 15.84 7.96
C MET A 17 2.60 15.53 6.81
N TYR A 18 3.75 14.96 7.12
CA TYR A 18 4.76 14.53 6.15
C TYR A 18 4.77 13.01 6.08
N PHE A 19 4.58 12.47 4.89
CA PHE A 19 4.67 11.04 4.63
C PHE A 19 6.01 10.75 3.97
N HIS A 20 6.82 9.93 4.63
CA HIS A 20 8.12 9.49 4.15
C HIS A 20 8.01 8.08 3.59
N ASP A 21 8.71 7.81 2.49
CA ASP A 21 8.96 6.44 2.04
C ASP A 21 10.34 6.00 2.52
N ASP A 22 10.36 5.48 3.74
CA ASP A 22 11.57 4.94 4.37
C ASP A 22 11.85 3.49 3.93
N TYR A 23 10.82 2.78 3.45
CA TYR A 23 10.90 1.34 3.19
C TYR A 23 11.48 1.03 1.79
N CYS A 24 11.18 1.89 0.82
CA CYS A 24 11.69 1.79 -0.55
C CYS A 24 12.81 2.77 -0.84
N ARG A 25 13.41 3.37 0.19
CA ARG A 25 14.42 4.42 0.05
C ARG A 25 15.59 4.06 -0.88
N ASP A 26 16.11 2.84 -0.73
CA ASP A 26 17.26 2.35 -1.50
C ASP A 26 16.85 1.45 -2.68
N LYS A 27 15.55 1.43 -3.03
CA LYS A 27 15.01 0.53 -4.06
C LYS A 27 14.72 1.29 -5.34
N THR A 28 15.04 0.70 -6.48
CA THR A 28 14.65 1.24 -7.79
C THR A 28 13.14 1.07 -8.00
N PRO A 29 12.52 1.86 -8.90
CA PRO A 29 11.12 1.65 -9.28
C PRO A 29 10.79 0.22 -9.69
N GLU A 30 11.73 -0.46 -10.36
CA GLU A 30 11.60 -1.85 -10.80
C GLU A 30 11.59 -2.82 -9.62
N GLU A 31 12.45 -2.60 -8.62
CA GLU A 31 12.49 -3.42 -7.39
C GLU A 31 11.21 -3.23 -6.56
N VAL A 32 10.72 -2.00 -6.44
CA VAL A 32 9.43 -1.71 -5.79
C VAL A 32 8.31 -2.43 -6.53
N LYS A 33 8.29 -2.37 -7.86
CA LYS A 33 7.29 -3.07 -8.68
C LYS A 33 7.35 -4.58 -8.47
N ALA A 34 8.54 -5.18 -8.43
CA ALA A 34 8.70 -6.61 -8.19
C ALA A 34 8.16 -7.05 -6.81
N ILE A 35 8.38 -6.23 -5.78
CA ILE A 35 7.82 -6.47 -4.44
C ILE A 35 6.29 -6.42 -4.48
N LEU A 36 5.71 -5.39 -5.11
CA LEU A 36 4.26 -5.23 -5.23
C LEU A 36 3.63 -6.37 -6.03
N ASP A 37 4.25 -6.78 -7.14
CA ASP A 37 3.79 -7.89 -7.98
C ASP A 37 3.77 -9.21 -7.18
N ARG A 38 4.81 -9.46 -6.36
CA ARG A 38 4.85 -10.64 -5.48
C ARG A 38 3.78 -10.60 -4.40
N VAL A 39 3.57 -9.45 -3.75
CA VAL A 39 2.51 -9.28 -2.74
C VAL A 39 1.14 -9.51 -3.38
N ALA A 40 0.90 -8.95 -4.56
CA ALA A 40 -0.34 -9.13 -5.30
C ALA A 40 -0.60 -10.62 -5.63
N ALA A 41 0.41 -11.35 -6.11
CA ALA A 41 0.28 -12.78 -6.41
C ALA A 41 -0.14 -13.63 -5.19
N ILE A 42 0.33 -13.28 -3.99
CA ILE A 42 0.00 -13.97 -2.75
C ILE A 42 -1.38 -13.56 -2.23
N VAL A 43 -1.66 -12.25 -2.20
CA VAL A 43 -2.82 -11.69 -1.50
C VAL A 43 -4.08 -11.70 -2.36
N TYR A 44 -3.95 -11.54 -3.68
CA TYR A 44 -5.10 -11.42 -4.59
C TYR A 44 -6.03 -12.65 -4.58
N PRO A 45 -5.55 -13.91 -4.61
CA PRO A 45 -6.43 -15.07 -4.52
C PRO A 45 -7.23 -15.10 -3.22
N ALA A 46 -6.59 -14.76 -2.10
CA ALA A 46 -7.23 -14.72 -0.78
C ALA A 46 -8.32 -13.65 -0.74
N LEU A 47 -8.01 -12.42 -1.16
CA LEU A 47 -8.99 -11.32 -1.21
C LEU A 47 -10.13 -11.60 -2.19
N LYS A 48 -9.84 -12.14 -3.38
CA LYS A 48 -10.86 -12.53 -4.37
C LYS A 48 -11.80 -13.59 -3.81
N SER A 49 -11.26 -14.60 -3.14
CA SER A 49 -12.08 -15.65 -2.51
C SER A 49 -12.96 -15.09 -1.37
N ALA A 50 -12.42 -14.21 -0.53
CA ALA A 50 -13.18 -13.54 0.53
C ALA A 50 -14.29 -12.64 -0.03
N HIS A 51 -14.00 -11.91 -1.11
CA HIS A 51 -14.99 -11.06 -1.78
C HIS A 51 -16.12 -11.87 -2.40
N ILE A 52 -15.81 -12.98 -3.10
CA ILE A 52 -16.82 -13.90 -3.65
C ILE A 52 -17.68 -14.50 -2.53
N ARG A 53 -17.08 -14.91 -1.40
CA ARG A 53 -17.83 -15.41 -0.23
C ARG A 53 -18.77 -14.37 0.33
N LYS A 54 -18.33 -13.11 0.43
CA LYS A 54 -19.14 -11.99 0.90
C LYS A 54 -20.28 -11.64 -0.06
N GLY A 55 -20.07 -11.76 -1.37
CA GLY A 55 -21.10 -11.54 -2.39
C GLY A 55 -22.13 -12.67 -2.50
N LYS A 56 -21.79 -13.91 -2.12
CA LYS A 56 -22.73 -15.03 -2.03
C LYS A 56 -23.58 -15.02 -0.75
N ALA A 57 -23.17 -14.28 0.27
CA ALA A 57 -23.97 -13.95 1.44
C ALA A 57 -24.75 -12.63 1.19
N GLY A 58 -25.67 -12.65 0.22
CA GLY A 58 -26.73 -11.62 0.13
C GLY A 58 -27.69 -11.74 1.31
N PRO A 59 -28.53 -10.72 1.59
CA PRO A 59 -29.27 -10.62 2.85
C PRO A 59 -30.21 -11.83 3.01
N ALA A 60 -30.21 -12.39 4.22
CA ALA A 60 -31.23 -13.34 4.66
C ALA A 60 -32.55 -12.60 4.94
#